data_AF-A0A914EVM2-F1
#
_entry.id   AF-A0A914EVM2-F1
#
_cell.length_a   1.000
_cell.length_b   1.000
_cell.length_c   1.000
_cell.angle_alpha   90.00
_cell.angle_beta   90.00
_cell.angle_gamma   90.00
#
_symmetry.space_group_name_H-M   'P 1'
#
loop_
_entity.id
_entity.type
_entity.pdbx_description
1 polymer ?
#
loop_
_entity_poly.entity_id
_entity_poly.type
_entity_poly.pdbx_seq_one_letter_code
_entity_poly.pdbx_strand_id
1 'polypeptide(L)'
;MFKTPQSVKAPASTKSAGLSTMEKLVRYAEKDDLLLYMTALFGILMPGIMYFLYKKAHTAYLEYSNVREEQKKTERQRKKECNKKLELTIFTCGTGTRAKKLAYDAAERLEDIDPLVVKLVETDFNGFQHYKGVCLFIVGAEEDNVEPAELTALFEWLKETKLSNKKKNLLNNILFSVLIITPKKEKLEEINTLLVNFKKRMNDVGSQEVCDSSACIYEKIKEYFDVWMTEIRYNTKRLGMTRPAVRRRKKQTQQSSDDSATESDKIYGSSEDESDHEKFD
;
A
#
# COMPACT_ATOMS: atom_id res chain seq x y z
N MET A 1 57.85 -10.02 -109.58
CA MET A 1 57.17 -11.02 -108.72
C MET A 1 55.81 -10.48 -108.31
N PHE A 2 54.84 -11.39 -108.15
CA PHE A 2 53.43 -11.21 -108.50
C PHE A 2 52.56 -10.35 -107.57
N LYS A 3 51.56 -9.72 -108.21
CA LYS A 3 50.35 -9.07 -107.69
C LYS A 3 49.66 -9.87 -106.58
N THR A 4 49.25 -9.17 -105.52
CA THR A 4 48.11 -9.54 -104.66
C THR A 4 46.82 -8.85 -105.15
N PRO A 5 45.66 -9.54 -105.20
CA PRO A 5 44.39 -8.93 -105.54
C PRO A 5 43.57 -8.49 -104.32
N GLN A 6 42.64 -7.59 -104.63
CA GLN A 6 41.64 -6.89 -103.83
C GLN A 6 40.70 -7.78 -103.00
N SER A 7 40.06 -7.20 -101.97
CA SER A 7 38.60 -7.27 -101.82
C SER A 7 38.04 -6.25 -100.80
N VAL A 8 36.94 -5.62 -101.20
CA VAL A 8 36.13 -4.59 -100.54
C VAL A 8 35.05 -5.23 -99.66
N LYS A 9 34.71 -4.66 -98.49
CA LYS A 9 33.31 -4.43 -98.05
C LYS A 9 33.21 -3.75 -96.67
N ALA A 10 32.40 -2.68 -96.62
CA ALA A 10 31.82 -2.11 -95.41
C ALA A 10 30.43 -2.79 -95.10
N PRO A 11 29.59 -2.29 -94.17
CA PRO A 11 29.51 -2.67 -92.76
C PRO A 11 28.13 -3.28 -92.39
N ALA A 12 28.05 -4.03 -91.28
CA ALA A 12 26.80 -4.47 -90.64
C ALA A 12 27.18 -5.07 -89.26
N SER A 13 26.42 -5.03 -88.18
CA SER A 13 25.15 -4.42 -87.82
C SER A 13 24.96 -4.80 -86.34
N THR A 14 24.54 -3.85 -85.51
CA THR A 14 23.71 -4.01 -84.30
C THR A 14 23.99 -5.16 -83.32
N LYS A 15 24.58 -4.80 -82.17
CA LYS A 15 24.38 -5.49 -80.89
C LYS A 15 22.93 -5.31 -80.44
N SER A 16 22.15 -6.38 -80.32
CA SER A 16 20.85 -6.38 -79.64
C SER A 16 21.06 -6.64 -78.15
N ALA A 17 21.17 -5.57 -77.36
CA ALA A 17 21.10 -5.65 -75.90
C ALA A 17 19.63 -5.88 -75.48
N GLY A 18 19.37 -6.96 -74.74
CA GLY A 18 18.06 -7.24 -74.16
C GLY A 18 17.72 -6.19 -73.09
N LEU A 19 16.87 -5.24 -73.43
CA LEU A 19 16.31 -4.24 -72.50
C LEU A 19 15.43 -4.95 -71.46
N SER A 20 15.62 -4.56 -70.20
CA SER A 20 14.95 -5.09 -69.01
C SER A 20 13.43 -4.86 -69.09
N THR A 21 12.62 -5.75 -68.55
CA THR A 21 11.15 -5.63 -68.50
C THR A 21 10.68 -4.31 -67.86
N MET A 22 11.49 -3.73 -66.97
CA MET A 22 11.27 -2.39 -66.41
C MET A 22 11.38 -1.28 -67.46
N GLU A 23 12.34 -1.34 -68.39
CA GLU A 23 12.52 -0.33 -69.44
C GLU A 23 11.41 -0.39 -70.49
N LYS A 24 10.86 -1.58 -70.75
CA LYS A 24 9.67 -1.74 -71.60
C LYS A 24 8.42 -1.15 -70.92
N LEU A 25 8.26 -1.35 -69.61
CA LEU A 25 7.19 -0.72 -68.82
C LEU A 25 7.31 0.81 -68.81
N VAL A 26 8.53 1.33 -68.66
CA VAL A 26 8.80 2.78 -68.68
C VAL A 26 8.47 3.39 -70.05
N ARG A 27 8.89 2.77 -71.17
CA ARG A 27 8.53 3.26 -72.51
C ARG A 27 7.05 3.15 -72.85
N TYR A 28 6.33 2.19 -72.26
CA TYR A 28 4.89 2.07 -72.44
C TYR A 28 4.13 3.09 -71.57
N ALA A 29 4.63 3.36 -70.36
CA ALA A 29 4.09 4.36 -69.45
C ALA A 29 4.39 5.81 -69.88
N GLU A 30 5.43 6.04 -70.70
CA GLU A 30 5.75 7.34 -71.30
C GLU A 30 4.86 7.66 -72.52
N LYS A 31 4.28 6.63 -73.16
CA LYS A 31 3.56 6.78 -74.43
C LYS A 31 2.05 6.92 -74.26
N ASP A 32 1.50 6.34 -73.21
CA ASP A 32 0.11 6.51 -72.81
C ASP A 32 0.06 7.42 -71.59
N ASP A 33 -0.98 8.26 -71.43
CA ASP A 33 -1.27 9.09 -70.23
C ASP A 33 -1.42 8.26 -68.92
N LEU A 34 -0.98 7.00 -68.92
CA LEU A 34 -0.97 6.03 -67.84
C LEU A 34 -0.27 6.55 -66.58
N LEU A 35 0.85 7.28 -66.70
CA LEU A 35 1.49 7.92 -65.54
C LEU A 35 0.58 8.97 -64.90
N LEU A 36 -0.20 9.70 -65.70
CA LEU A 36 -1.19 10.67 -65.20
C LEU A 36 -2.33 9.98 -64.47
N TYR A 37 -2.86 8.88 -65.00
CA TYR A 37 -3.90 8.08 -64.32
C TYR A 37 -3.39 7.42 -63.04
N MET A 38 -2.17 6.90 -63.03
CA MET A 38 -1.57 6.29 -61.84
C MET A 38 -1.33 7.35 -60.76
N THR A 39 -0.81 8.52 -61.10
CA THR A 39 -0.62 9.62 -60.14
C THR A 39 -1.94 10.16 -59.60
N ALA A 40 -2.99 10.29 -60.43
CA ALA A 40 -4.33 10.65 -59.99
C ALA A 40 -4.95 9.58 -59.06
N LEU A 41 -4.76 8.29 -59.38
CA LEU A 41 -5.19 7.18 -58.53
C LEU A 41 -4.50 7.22 -57.16
N PHE A 42 -3.17 7.44 -57.13
CA PHE A 42 -2.45 7.63 -55.88
C PHE A 42 -2.93 8.88 -55.12
N GLY A 43 -3.26 9.97 -55.80
CA GLY A 43 -3.82 11.16 -55.17
C GLY A 43 -5.12 10.91 -54.41
N ILE A 44 -5.97 10.01 -54.91
CA ILE A 44 -7.25 9.63 -54.27
C ILE A 44 -7.02 8.55 -53.19
N LEU A 45 -6.11 7.60 -53.44
CA LEU A 45 -5.94 6.40 -52.63
C LEU A 45 -4.99 6.62 -51.44
N MET A 46 -3.98 7.50 -51.59
CA MET A 46 -2.98 7.78 -50.56
C MET A 46 -3.57 8.37 -49.27
N PRO A 47 -4.53 9.34 -49.31
CA PRO A 47 -5.18 9.82 -48.09
C PRO A 47 -5.92 8.71 -47.32
N GLY A 48 -6.55 7.78 -48.05
CA GLY A 48 -7.27 6.64 -47.46
C GLY A 48 -6.33 5.65 -46.76
N ILE A 49 -5.22 5.29 -47.40
CA ILE A 49 -4.18 4.45 -46.78
C ILE A 49 -3.60 5.15 -45.55
N MET A 50 -3.28 6.44 -45.66
CA MET A 50 -2.64 7.18 -44.59
C MET A 50 -3.56 7.34 -43.37
N TYR A 51 -4.85 7.57 -43.59
CA TYR A 51 -5.85 7.58 -42.53
C TYR A 51 -5.95 6.21 -41.83
N PHE A 52 -5.92 5.11 -42.58
CA PHE A 52 -5.98 3.77 -42.00
C PHE A 52 -4.73 3.44 -41.16
N LEU A 53 -3.55 3.77 -41.66
CA LEU A 53 -2.29 3.60 -40.92
C LEU A 53 -2.26 4.47 -39.66
N TYR A 54 -2.66 5.74 -39.78
CA TYR A 54 -2.77 6.65 -38.65
C TYR A 54 -3.74 6.10 -37.59
N LYS A 55 -4.92 5.67 -38.00
CA LYS A 55 -5.93 5.12 -37.08
C LYS A 55 -5.40 3.89 -36.34
N LYS A 56 -4.72 2.97 -37.03
CA LYS A 56 -4.12 1.80 -36.37
C LYS A 56 -2.99 2.17 -35.40
N ALA A 57 -2.09 3.07 -35.80
CA ALA A 57 -1.02 3.54 -34.94
C ALA A 57 -1.57 4.27 -33.70
N HIS A 58 -2.62 5.08 -33.89
CA HIS A 58 -3.27 5.81 -32.81
C HIS A 58 -3.98 4.88 -31.82
N THR A 59 -4.71 3.87 -32.30
CA THR A 59 -5.34 2.86 -31.43
C THR A 59 -4.30 2.08 -30.63
N ALA A 60 -3.21 1.62 -31.26
CA ALA A 60 -2.14 0.92 -30.56
C ALA A 60 -1.45 1.81 -29.51
N TYR A 61 -1.28 3.10 -29.81
CA TYR A 61 -0.74 4.07 -28.86
C TYR A 61 -1.66 4.29 -27.65
N LEU A 62 -2.97 4.41 -27.87
CA LEU A 62 -3.98 4.56 -26.83
C LEU A 62 -3.99 3.35 -25.89
N GLU A 63 -4.02 2.13 -26.42
CA GLU A 63 -3.95 0.91 -25.61
C GLU A 63 -2.68 0.84 -24.77
N TYR A 64 -1.52 1.16 -25.36
CA TYR A 64 -0.26 1.19 -24.62
C TYR A 64 -0.26 2.24 -23.50
N SER A 65 -0.83 3.42 -23.74
CA SER A 65 -0.95 4.47 -22.75
C SER A 65 -1.86 4.07 -21.58
N ASN A 66 -3.00 3.44 -21.87
CA ASN A 66 -3.97 2.98 -20.87
C ASN A 66 -3.39 1.88 -19.98
N VAL A 67 -2.74 0.86 -20.56
CA VAL A 67 -2.08 -0.21 -19.79
C VAL A 67 -0.99 0.36 -18.88
N ARG A 68 -0.23 1.35 -19.36
CA ARG A 68 0.80 2.02 -18.55
C ARG A 68 0.20 2.84 -17.40
N GLU A 69 -0.94 3.47 -17.60
CA GLU A 69 -1.64 4.19 -16.54
C GLU A 69 -2.25 3.26 -15.49
N GLU A 70 -2.84 2.15 -15.90
CA GLU A 70 -3.36 1.12 -15.00
C GLU A 70 -2.24 0.49 -14.17
N GLN A 71 -1.09 0.20 -14.78
CA GLN A 71 0.10 -0.26 -14.06
C GLN A 71 0.61 0.79 -13.06
N LYS A 72 0.63 2.08 -13.44
CA LYS A 72 0.99 3.15 -12.50
C LYS A 72 -0.02 3.31 -11.37
N LYS A 73 -1.32 3.15 -11.62
CA LYS A 73 -2.38 3.23 -10.59
C LYS A 73 -2.27 2.06 -9.62
N THR A 74 -2.07 0.84 -10.12
CA THR A 74 -1.88 -0.37 -9.29
C THR A 74 -0.56 -0.35 -8.53
N GLU A 75 0.53 0.14 -9.12
CA GLU A 75 1.81 0.33 -8.42
C GLU A 75 1.72 1.44 -7.37
N ARG A 76 1.01 2.54 -7.64
CA ARG A 76 0.72 3.59 -6.64
C ARG A 76 -0.18 3.07 -5.53
N GLN A 77 -1.17 2.24 -5.82
CA GLN A 77 -1.99 1.57 -4.80
C GLN A 77 -1.14 0.61 -3.97
N ARG A 78 -0.32 -0.24 -4.59
CA ARG A 78 0.64 -1.12 -3.88
C ARG A 78 1.66 -0.33 -3.06
N LYS A 79 2.16 0.80 -3.56
CA LYS A 79 3.06 1.70 -2.82
C LYS A 79 2.34 2.41 -1.67
N LYS A 80 1.08 2.80 -1.86
CA LYS A 80 0.23 3.36 -0.78
C LYS A 80 -0.12 2.31 0.28
N GLU A 81 -0.33 1.06 -0.11
CA GLU A 81 -0.53 -0.08 0.79
C GLU A 81 0.76 -0.53 1.48
N CYS A 82 1.91 -0.46 0.81
CA CYS A 82 3.22 -0.65 1.44
C CYS A 82 3.55 0.49 2.41
N ASN A 83 3.09 1.71 2.12
CA ASN A 83 3.18 2.86 3.02
C ASN A 83 2.03 2.94 4.04
N LYS A 84 1.14 1.95 4.15
CA LYS A 84 0.32 1.81 5.35
C LYS A 84 1.28 1.49 6.48
N LYS A 85 1.58 2.54 7.24
CA LYS A 85 2.33 2.52 8.48
C LYS A 85 1.87 1.31 9.29
N LEU A 86 2.79 0.42 9.64
CA LEU A 86 2.48 -0.69 10.53
C LEU A 86 1.84 -0.10 11.78
N GLU A 87 0.63 -0.54 12.10
CA GLU A 87 -0.11 -0.09 13.27
C GLU A 87 0.27 -0.95 14.47
N LEU A 88 0.28 -0.36 15.66
CA LEU A 88 0.48 -1.07 16.92
C LEU A 88 -0.82 -0.95 17.72
N THR A 89 -1.45 -2.09 18.00
CA THR A 89 -2.69 -2.15 18.77
C THR A 89 -2.48 -3.01 20.01
N ILE A 90 -2.88 -2.50 21.17
CA ILE A 90 -2.84 -3.19 22.45
C ILE A 90 -4.28 -3.61 22.80
N PHE A 91 -4.53 -4.91 22.75
CA PHE A 91 -5.80 -5.50 23.13
C PHE A 91 -5.80 -5.88 24.60
N THR A 92 -6.77 -5.37 25.35
CA THR A 92 -7.02 -5.80 26.73
C THR A 92 -8.14 -6.83 26.77
N CYS A 93 -7.92 -7.90 27.53
CA CYS A 93 -8.88 -8.99 27.71
C CYS A 93 -9.09 -9.28 29.21
N GLY A 94 -10.32 -9.61 29.61
CA GLY A 94 -10.75 -9.82 31.00
C GLY A 94 -11.29 -8.56 31.68
N THR A 95 -12.02 -8.76 32.80
CA THR A 95 -12.68 -7.66 33.52
C THR A 95 -11.75 -6.92 34.48
N GLY A 96 -10.56 -7.47 34.74
CA GLY A 96 -9.61 -6.94 35.69
C GLY A 96 -9.06 -5.56 35.33
N THR A 97 -9.16 -4.61 36.27
CA THR A 97 -8.59 -3.24 36.13
C THR A 97 -7.08 -3.24 35.93
N ARG A 98 -6.38 -4.30 36.35
CA ARG A 98 -4.92 -4.44 36.24
C ARG A 98 -4.43 -4.61 34.81
N ALA A 99 -5.08 -5.47 34.02
CA ALA A 99 -4.74 -5.65 32.60
C ALA A 99 -4.91 -4.34 31.82
N LYS A 100 -6.01 -3.62 32.12
CA LYS A 100 -6.27 -2.29 31.56
C LYS A 100 -5.17 -1.29 31.94
N LYS A 101 -4.79 -1.19 33.21
CA LYS A 101 -3.70 -0.30 33.66
C LYS A 101 -2.39 -0.61 32.94
N LEU A 102 -2.00 -1.89 32.85
CA LEU A 102 -0.79 -2.30 32.14
C LEU A 102 -0.81 -1.98 30.65
N ALA A 103 -1.97 -2.02 30.01
CA ALA A 103 -2.08 -1.60 28.61
C ALA A 103 -1.84 -0.11 28.42
N TYR A 104 -2.31 0.74 29.34
CA TYR A 104 -2.00 2.17 29.31
C TYR A 104 -0.54 2.44 29.66
N ASP A 105 0.03 1.73 30.64
CA ASP A 105 1.46 1.83 30.96
C ASP A 105 2.34 1.39 29.77
N ALA A 106 1.90 0.36 29.03
CA ALA A 106 2.56 -0.09 27.81
C ALA A 106 2.45 0.97 26.71
N ALA A 107 1.29 1.61 26.57
CA ALA A 107 1.06 2.68 25.61
C ALA A 107 1.95 3.90 25.88
N GLU A 108 2.06 4.32 27.14
CA GLU A 108 2.94 5.42 27.57
C GLU A 108 4.41 5.12 27.26
N ARG A 109 4.88 3.90 27.53
CA ARG A 109 6.25 3.49 27.22
C ARG A 109 6.55 3.40 25.72
N LEU A 110 5.52 3.29 24.89
CA LEU A 110 5.57 3.22 23.43
C LEU A 110 5.04 4.51 22.77
N GLU A 111 5.12 5.65 23.46
CA GLU A 111 4.70 6.97 22.96
C GLU A 111 5.29 7.32 21.57
N ASP A 112 6.51 6.84 21.26
CA ASP A 112 7.15 7.05 19.96
C ASP A 112 6.42 6.40 18.78
N ILE A 113 5.60 5.39 19.06
CA ILE A 113 4.77 4.67 18.08
C ILE A 113 3.33 5.18 18.16
N ASP A 114 2.86 5.52 19.36
CA ASP A 114 1.49 5.97 19.72
C ASP A 114 0.48 4.86 19.40
N PRO A 115 0.47 3.79 20.23
CA PRO A 115 -0.36 2.61 20.02
C PRO A 115 -1.83 2.84 20.37
N LEU A 116 -2.72 2.15 19.67
CA LEU A 116 -4.14 2.14 19.97
C LEU A 116 -4.45 1.11 21.07
N VAL A 117 -5.08 1.52 22.17
CA VAL A 117 -5.55 0.61 23.23
C VAL A 117 -7.03 0.31 23.02
N VAL A 118 -7.38 -0.97 22.84
CA VAL A 118 -8.76 -1.42 22.53
C VAL A 118 -9.14 -2.56 23.45
N LYS A 119 -10.40 -2.61 23.91
CA LYS A 119 -10.91 -3.81 24.56
C LYS A 119 -11.24 -4.87 23.53
N LEU A 120 -10.84 -6.11 23.78
CA LEU A 120 -11.06 -7.20 22.83
C LEU A 120 -12.55 -7.43 22.53
N VAL A 121 -13.44 -7.21 23.51
CA VAL A 121 -14.90 -7.33 23.34
C VAL A 121 -15.50 -6.33 22.34
N GLU A 122 -14.88 -5.15 22.19
CA GLU A 122 -15.37 -4.08 21.31
C GLU A 122 -14.82 -4.22 19.88
N THR A 123 -14.02 -5.25 19.63
CA THR A 123 -13.26 -5.41 18.39
C THR A 123 -14.05 -6.19 17.35
N ASP A 124 -14.23 -5.61 16.16
CA ASP A 124 -14.72 -6.35 15.00
C ASP A 124 -13.58 -7.19 14.38
N PHE A 125 -13.62 -8.50 14.63
CA PHE A 125 -12.60 -9.41 14.12
C PHE A 125 -12.57 -9.50 12.59
N ASN A 126 -13.65 -9.12 11.87
CA ASN A 126 -13.62 -9.11 10.41
C ASN A 126 -12.55 -8.14 9.85
N GLY A 127 -12.25 -7.07 10.59
CA GLY A 127 -11.18 -6.14 10.26
C GLY A 127 -9.77 -6.75 10.29
N PHE A 128 -9.56 -7.86 11.00
CA PHE A 128 -8.23 -8.48 11.15
C PHE A 128 -7.69 -8.99 9.81
N GLN A 129 -8.55 -9.38 8.87
CA GLN A 129 -8.11 -9.86 7.55
C GLN A 129 -7.37 -8.79 6.74
N HIS A 130 -7.64 -7.52 7.03
CA HIS A 130 -7.03 -6.37 6.38
C HIS A 130 -6.06 -5.62 7.28
N TYR A 131 -5.92 -6.04 8.54
CA TYR A 131 -5.01 -5.46 9.50
C TYR A 131 -3.57 -5.83 9.17
N LYS A 132 -2.67 -4.84 9.26
CA LYS A 132 -1.24 -4.99 9.03
C LYS A 132 -0.49 -4.25 10.13
N GLY A 133 0.12 -5.00 11.04
CA GLY A 133 0.68 -4.39 12.23
C GLY A 133 1.06 -5.38 13.29
N VAL A 134 1.35 -4.83 14.47
CA VAL A 134 1.67 -5.58 15.69
C VAL A 134 0.46 -5.53 16.62
N CYS A 135 0.04 -6.68 17.12
CA CYS A 135 -1.03 -6.85 18.09
C CYS A 135 -0.43 -7.33 19.42
N LEU A 136 -0.56 -6.53 20.47
CA LEU A 136 -0.15 -6.90 21.82
C LEU A 136 -1.39 -7.29 22.61
N PHE A 137 -1.44 -8.49 23.15
CA PHE A 137 -2.58 -8.97 23.94
C PHE A 137 -2.19 -8.98 25.42
N ILE A 138 -2.89 -8.21 26.25
CA ILE A 138 -2.74 -8.24 27.70
C ILE A 138 -4.01 -8.86 28.28
N VAL A 139 -3.88 -10.08 28.79
CA VAL A 139 -5.00 -10.91 29.25
C VAL A 139 -4.97 -11.00 30.77
N GLY A 140 -5.99 -10.45 31.43
CA GLY A 140 -6.20 -10.61 32.86
C GLY A 140 -7.01 -11.86 33.15
N ALA A 141 -6.37 -12.91 33.67
CA ALA A 141 -7.06 -14.08 34.20
C ALA A 141 -7.69 -13.76 35.57
N GLU A 142 -8.90 -14.27 35.80
CA GLU A 142 -9.63 -14.12 37.04
C GLU A 142 -9.43 -15.31 37.97
N GLU A 143 -9.84 -15.14 39.23
CA GLU A 143 -9.66 -16.15 40.27
C GLU A 143 -10.35 -17.46 39.96
N ASP A 144 -11.49 -17.42 39.28
CA ASP A 144 -12.30 -18.60 38.95
C ASP A 144 -12.22 -18.94 37.47
N ASN A 145 -12.06 -17.93 36.62
CA ASN A 145 -11.99 -18.11 35.17
C ASN A 145 -10.60 -17.81 34.58
N VAL A 146 -9.92 -18.86 34.13
CA VAL A 146 -8.61 -18.75 33.45
C VAL A 146 -8.74 -18.25 32.02
N GLU A 147 -9.87 -18.53 31.35
CA GLU A 147 -10.10 -18.15 29.96
C GLU A 147 -11.26 -17.14 29.87
N PRO A 148 -10.97 -15.83 29.75
CA PRO A 148 -12.03 -14.83 29.61
C PRO A 148 -12.90 -15.07 28.37
N ALA A 149 -14.19 -14.77 28.46
CA ALA A 149 -15.14 -15.01 27.38
C ALA A 149 -14.75 -14.32 26.07
N GLU A 150 -14.12 -13.14 26.15
CA GLU A 150 -13.62 -12.40 24.99
C GLU A 150 -12.53 -13.18 24.25
N LEU A 151 -11.71 -13.91 25.00
CA LEU A 151 -10.65 -14.74 24.44
C LEU A 151 -11.24 -15.96 23.73
N THR A 152 -12.26 -16.58 24.33
CA THR A 152 -12.99 -17.70 23.71
C THR A 152 -13.65 -17.25 22.40
N ALA A 153 -14.26 -16.05 22.36
CA ALA A 153 -14.84 -15.50 21.14
C ALA A 153 -13.80 -15.31 20.03
N LEU A 154 -12.61 -14.78 20.36
CA LEU A 154 -11.49 -14.68 19.40
C LEU A 154 -11.08 -16.06 18.89
N PHE A 155 -11.01 -17.04 19.78
CA PHE A 155 -10.62 -18.42 19.47
C PHE A 155 -11.61 -19.16 18.57
N GLU A 156 -12.90 -18.91 18.74
CA GLU A 156 -13.96 -19.39 17.84
C GLU A 156 -13.84 -18.73 16.47
N TRP A 157 -13.69 -17.41 16.43
CA TRP A 157 -13.49 -16.68 15.18
C TRP A 157 -12.24 -17.15 14.42
N LEU A 158 -11.11 -17.40 15.10
CA LEU A 158 -9.89 -17.94 14.48
C LEU A 158 -10.14 -19.33 13.86
N LYS A 159 -10.93 -20.17 14.53
CA LYS A 159 -11.29 -21.51 14.05
C LYS A 159 -12.19 -21.43 12.80
N GLU A 160 -13.21 -20.57 12.83
CA GLU A 160 -14.09 -20.33 11.68
C GLU A 160 -13.34 -19.76 10.49
N THR A 161 -12.42 -18.83 10.75
CA THR A 161 -11.57 -18.19 9.75
C THR A 161 -10.67 -19.21 9.05
N LYS A 162 -10.10 -20.15 9.81
CA LYS A 162 -9.29 -21.25 9.28
C LYS A 162 -10.12 -22.22 8.42
N LEU A 163 -11.37 -22.50 8.80
CA LEU A 163 -12.26 -23.40 8.05
C LEU A 163 -12.78 -22.77 6.76
N SER A 164 -13.16 -21.49 6.82
CA SER A 164 -13.82 -20.79 5.71
C SER A 164 -12.85 -20.45 4.58
N ASN A 165 -11.58 -20.20 4.90
CA ASN A 165 -10.59 -19.80 3.92
C ASN A 165 -9.68 -20.96 3.51
N LYS A 166 -9.81 -21.39 2.24
CA LYS A 166 -8.87 -22.34 1.61
C LYS A 166 -7.46 -21.75 1.43
N LYS A 167 -7.31 -20.43 1.55
CA LYS A 167 -6.02 -19.74 1.47
C LYS A 167 -5.26 -19.92 2.78
N LYS A 168 -4.07 -20.54 2.70
CA LYS A 168 -3.13 -20.58 3.81
C LYS A 168 -2.66 -19.15 4.12
N ASN A 169 -2.53 -18.82 5.41
CA ASN A 169 -1.91 -17.60 5.93
C ASN A 169 -2.72 -16.30 5.76
N LEU A 170 -3.96 -16.29 6.25
CA LEU A 170 -4.83 -15.11 6.18
C LEU A 170 -4.30 -13.91 6.98
N LEU A 171 -3.67 -14.17 8.13
CA LEU A 171 -3.19 -13.15 9.05
C LEU A 171 -1.65 -13.02 9.02
N ASN A 172 -1.03 -13.26 7.87
CA ASN A 172 0.43 -13.20 7.69
C ASN A 172 1.04 -11.81 7.87
N ASN A 173 0.22 -10.78 7.81
CA ASN A 173 0.62 -9.39 8.03
C ASN A 173 0.47 -8.96 9.49
N ILE A 174 0.05 -9.87 10.37
CA ILE A 174 -0.11 -9.62 11.81
C ILE A 174 1.06 -10.26 12.55
N LEU A 175 1.78 -9.43 13.29
CA LEU A 175 2.70 -9.89 14.32
C LEU A 175 2.01 -9.79 15.67
N PHE A 176 2.26 -10.73 16.58
CA PHE A 176 1.59 -10.72 17.88
C PHE A 176 2.52 -11.02 19.05
N SER A 177 2.15 -10.58 20.24
CA SER A 177 2.69 -11.11 21.49
C SER A 177 1.62 -11.06 22.57
N VAL A 178 1.67 -12.01 23.50
CA VAL A 178 0.68 -12.14 24.57
C VAL A 178 1.36 -12.07 25.93
N LEU A 179 0.77 -11.30 26.84
CA LEU A 179 1.10 -11.31 28.25
C LEU A 179 -0.16 -11.70 29.03
N ILE A 180 -0.13 -12.88 29.66
CA ILE A 180 -1.24 -13.35 30.51
C ILE A 180 -0.86 -13.15 31.98
N ILE A 181 -1.74 -12.50 32.74
CA ILE A 181 -1.49 -12.12 34.13
C ILE A 181 -2.52 -12.80 35.04
N THR A 182 -2.07 -13.42 36.13
CA THR A 182 -2.95 -14.14 37.07
C THR A 182 -2.69 -13.77 38.53
N PRO A 183 -3.73 -13.74 39.38
CA PRO A 183 -3.55 -13.59 40.83
C PRO A 183 -2.99 -14.84 41.49
N LYS A 184 -3.34 -16.04 41.00
CA LYS A 184 -3.08 -17.32 41.67
C LYS A 184 -1.95 -18.08 40.96
N LYS A 185 -0.96 -18.52 41.74
CA LYS A 185 0.17 -19.30 41.24
C LYS A 185 -0.26 -20.72 40.84
N GLU A 186 -1.26 -21.29 41.52
CA GLU A 186 -1.77 -22.64 41.24
C GLU A 186 -2.31 -22.75 39.81
N LYS A 187 -2.83 -21.67 39.25
CA LYS A 187 -3.40 -21.61 37.89
C LYS A 187 -2.35 -21.42 36.78
N LEU A 188 -1.07 -21.33 37.12
CA LEU A 188 -0.03 -21.01 36.15
C LEU A 188 0.13 -22.11 35.07
N GLU A 189 -0.06 -23.38 35.42
CA GLU A 189 0.00 -24.49 34.45
C GLU A 189 -1.15 -24.44 33.43
N GLU A 190 -2.37 -24.16 33.89
CA GLU A 190 -3.54 -23.96 33.03
C GLU A 190 -3.33 -22.76 32.10
N ILE A 191 -2.77 -21.67 32.62
CA ILE A 191 -2.45 -20.47 31.84
C ILE A 191 -1.37 -20.74 30.80
N ASN A 192 -0.33 -21.49 31.16
CA ASN A 192 0.69 -21.88 30.19
C ASN A 192 0.09 -22.72 29.06
N THR A 193 -0.86 -23.60 29.39
CA THR A 193 -1.60 -24.37 28.39
C THR A 193 -2.43 -23.46 27.49
N LEU A 194 -3.12 -22.47 28.07
CA LEU A 194 -3.87 -21.44 27.33
C LEU A 194 -2.95 -20.62 26.40
N LEU A 195 -1.78 -20.22 26.88
CA LEU A 195 -0.79 -19.48 26.11
C LEU A 195 -0.27 -20.29 24.92
N VAL A 196 0.08 -21.56 25.13
CA VAL A 196 0.50 -22.46 24.05
C VAL A 196 -0.62 -22.63 23.02
N ASN A 197 -1.86 -22.79 23.48
CA ASN A 197 -3.02 -22.87 22.61
C ASN A 197 -3.26 -21.58 21.81
N PHE A 198 -3.09 -20.41 22.44
CA PHE A 198 -3.17 -19.11 21.78
C PHE A 198 -2.15 -19.01 20.65
N LYS A 199 -0.87 -19.26 20.96
CA LYS A 199 0.24 -19.22 20.00
C LYS A 199 -0.04 -20.13 18.82
N LYS A 200 -0.44 -21.37 19.09
CA LYS A 200 -0.77 -22.36 18.06
C LYS A 200 -1.88 -21.86 17.14
N ARG A 201 -2.98 -21.33 17.69
CA ARG A 201 -4.12 -20.85 16.88
C ARG A 201 -3.77 -19.64 16.02
N MET A 202 -2.99 -18.70 16.55
CA MET A 202 -2.49 -17.54 15.78
C MET A 202 -1.53 -17.96 14.66
N ASN A 203 -0.60 -18.87 14.96
CA ASN A 203 0.34 -19.39 13.97
C ASN A 203 -0.38 -20.21 12.88
N ASP A 204 -1.42 -20.96 13.24
CA ASP A 204 -2.25 -21.72 12.30
C ASP A 204 -2.94 -20.85 11.24
N VAL A 205 -3.26 -19.59 11.57
CA VAL A 205 -3.83 -18.61 10.61
C VAL A 205 -2.76 -17.75 9.93
N GLY A 206 -1.49 -18.01 10.21
CA GLY A 206 -0.32 -17.44 9.54
C GLY A 206 0.32 -16.25 10.24
N SER A 207 -0.18 -15.82 11.39
CA SER A 207 0.46 -14.76 12.18
C SER A 207 1.79 -15.24 12.77
N GLN A 208 2.66 -14.31 13.14
CA GLN A 208 3.97 -14.61 13.72
C GLN A 208 4.17 -13.89 15.05
N GLU A 209 4.91 -14.50 15.98
CA GLU A 209 5.25 -13.83 17.23
C GLU A 209 6.28 -12.72 17.01
N VAL A 210 6.01 -11.53 17.57
CA VAL A 210 6.96 -10.40 17.57
C VAL A 210 8.01 -10.56 18.67
N CYS A 211 7.64 -11.16 19.81
CA CYS A 211 8.50 -11.50 20.93
C CYS A 211 7.85 -12.63 21.74
N ASP A 212 8.63 -13.24 22.64
CA ASP A 212 8.19 -14.38 23.42
C ASP A 212 7.00 -14.02 24.29
N SER A 213 5.84 -14.59 23.95
CA SER A 213 4.66 -14.43 24.79
C SER A 213 4.87 -15.13 26.13
N SER A 214 4.41 -14.49 27.22
CA SER A 214 4.72 -14.89 28.59
C SER A 214 3.47 -14.92 29.48
N ALA A 215 3.54 -15.71 30.54
CA ALA A 215 2.55 -15.74 31.61
C ALA A 215 3.21 -15.42 32.95
N CYS A 216 2.59 -14.57 33.77
CA CYS A 216 3.15 -14.22 35.07
C CYS A 216 2.09 -14.03 36.16
N ILE A 217 2.53 -14.23 37.40
CA ILE A 217 1.74 -13.92 38.59
C ILE A 217 1.83 -12.42 38.90
N TYR A 218 0.78 -11.87 39.51
CA TYR A 218 0.69 -10.44 39.85
C TYR A 218 1.88 -9.91 40.67
N GLU A 219 2.46 -10.73 41.55
CA GLU A 219 3.59 -10.33 42.38
C GLU A 219 4.85 -10.02 41.58
N LYS A 220 5.06 -10.71 40.44
CA LYS A 220 6.24 -10.56 39.59
C LYS A 220 6.00 -9.75 38.33
N ILE A 221 4.79 -9.20 38.18
CA ILE A 221 4.32 -8.59 36.94
C ILE A 221 5.25 -7.50 36.42
N LYS A 222 5.83 -6.70 37.32
CA LYS A 222 6.71 -5.58 36.96
C LYS A 222 7.98 -6.04 36.26
N GLU A 223 8.65 -7.07 36.81
CA GLU A 223 9.88 -7.61 36.25
C GLU A 223 9.66 -8.19 34.85
N TYR A 224 8.61 -9.01 34.70
CA TYR A 224 8.27 -9.60 33.40
C TYR A 224 7.82 -8.54 32.40
N PHE A 225 7.03 -7.55 32.84
CA PHE A 225 6.55 -6.47 31.98
C PHE A 225 7.70 -5.59 31.48
N ASP A 226 8.68 -5.26 32.33
CA ASP A 226 9.85 -4.47 31.93
C ASP A 226 10.69 -5.18 30.86
N VAL A 227 10.93 -6.48 31.02
CA VAL A 227 11.63 -7.31 30.01
C VAL A 227 10.83 -7.39 28.72
N TRP A 228 9.55 -7.74 28.81
CA TRP A 228 8.65 -7.87 27.66
C TRP A 228 8.54 -6.57 26.86
N MET A 229 8.40 -5.43 27.53
CA MET A 229 8.35 -4.12 26.88
C MET A 229 9.67 -3.72 26.21
N THR A 230 10.81 -4.12 26.79
CA THR A 230 12.13 -3.87 26.18
C THR A 230 12.28 -4.63 24.86
N GLU A 231 11.84 -5.88 24.81
CA GLU A 231 11.84 -6.69 23.58
C GLU A 231 10.88 -6.14 22.53
N ILE A 232 9.65 -5.78 22.92
CA ILE A 232 8.67 -5.14 22.01
C ILE A 232 9.27 -3.89 21.40
N ARG A 233 9.88 -3.03 22.22
CA ARG A 233 10.47 -1.77 21.74
C ARG A 233 11.62 -2.01 20.77
N TYR A 234 12.45 -3.01 21.05
CA TYR A 234 13.54 -3.40 20.14
C TYR A 234 13.00 -3.90 18.79
N ASN A 235 12.01 -4.79 18.82
CA ASN A 235 11.45 -5.39 17.61
C ASN A 235 10.63 -4.40 16.79
N THR A 236 9.83 -3.53 17.42
CA THR A 236 9.09 -2.47 16.72
C THR A 236 10.01 -1.44 16.05
N LYS A 237 11.15 -1.09 16.68
CA LYS A 237 12.20 -0.27 16.04
C LYS A 237 12.81 -0.97 14.83
N ARG A 238 13.14 -2.26 14.95
CA ARG A 238 13.67 -3.08 13.84
C ARG A 238 12.69 -3.16 12.66
N LEU A 239 11.39 -3.16 12.95
CA LEU A 239 10.32 -3.13 11.95
C LEU A 239 10.10 -1.74 11.33
N GLY A 240 10.83 -0.70 11.77
CA GLY A 240 10.70 0.65 11.24
C GLY A 240 9.40 1.36 11.63
N MET A 241 8.78 0.97 12.75
CA MET A 241 7.50 1.54 13.20
C MET A 241 7.62 2.92 13.85
N THR A 242 8.85 3.41 14.06
CA THR A 242 9.09 4.70 14.71
C THR A 242 8.60 5.84 13.83
N ARG A 243 7.84 6.77 14.42
CA ARG A 243 7.43 7.99 13.70
C ARG A 243 8.70 8.77 13.34
N PRO A 244 8.90 9.18 12.07
CA PRO A 244 9.98 10.10 11.75
C PRO A 244 9.78 11.33 12.63
N ALA A 245 10.79 11.66 13.45
CA ALA A 245 10.74 12.80 14.33
C ALA A 245 10.33 14.01 13.49
N VAL A 246 9.08 14.45 13.67
CA VAL A 246 8.58 15.63 12.99
C VAL A 246 9.45 16.74 13.53
N ARG A 247 10.45 17.15 12.75
CA ARG A 247 11.23 18.37 13.00
C ARG A 247 10.20 19.48 13.00
N ARG A 248 9.65 19.79 14.18
CA ARG A 248 8.89 20.99 14.44
C ARG A 248 9.85 22.13 14.11
N ARG A 249 9.84 22.58 12.85
CA ARG A 249 10.33 23.90 12.49
C ARG A 249 9.48 24.84 13.32
N LYS A 250 10.01 25.26 14.47
CA LYS A 250 9.53 26.47 15.14
C LYS A 250 9.63 27.55 14.07
N LYS A 251 8.51 27.90 13.44
CA LYS A 251 8.38 29.21 12.81
C LYS A 251 8.54 30.18 13.97
N GLN A 252 9.74 30.70 14.14
CA GLN A 252 9.96 31.95 14.85
C GLN A 252 9.14 32.97 14.06
N THR A 253 7.94 33.27 14.55
CA THR A 253 7.28 34.53 14.25
C THR A 253 8.24 35.59 14.77
N GLN A 254 9.00 36.21 13.86
CA GLN A 254 9.65 37.48 14.13
C GLN A 254 8.53 38.46 14.44
N GLN A 255 8.27 38.65 15.72
CA GLN A 255 7.57 39.80 16.24
C GLN A 255 8.56 40.96 16.09
N SER A 256 8.52 41.63 14.93
CA SER A 256 9.18 42.91 14.75
C SER A 256 8.41 43.92 15.61
N SER A 257 9.03 44.28 16.73
CA SER A 257 8.79 45.53 17.42
C SER A 257 9.18 46.66 16.49
N ASP A 258 8.20 47.25 15.81
CA ASP A 258 8.29 48.63 15.35
C ASP A 258 7.22 49.45 16.06
N ASP A 259 7.71 50.26 16.99
CA ASP A 259 7.03 51.37 17.61
C ASP A 259 6.49 52.32 16.52
N SER A 260 5.20 52.59 16.55
CA SER A 260 4.72 53.93 16.20
C SER A 260 3.45 54.24 16.98
N ALA A 261 3.62 55.13 17.95
CA ALA A 261 2.54 55.82 18.61
C ALA A 261 1.73 56.60 17.58
N THR A 262 0.42 56.36 17.52
CA THR A 262 -0.55 57.39 17.13
C THR A 262 -1.79 57.26 18.00
N GLU A 263 -1.80 58.14 18.97
CA GLU A 263 -2.91 58.69 19.72
C GLU A 263 -4.02 59.20 18.77
N SER A 264 -5.26 58.75 18.94
CA SER A 264 -6.47 59.61 18.95
C SER A 264 -7.78 58.80 19.09
N ASP A 265 -8.44 59.07 20.22
CA ASP A 265 -9.88 59.32 20.41
C ASP A 265 -10.98 58.38 19.91
N LYS A 266 -11.71 57.84 20.92
CA LYS A 266 -13.18 57.84 21.16
C LYS A 266 -14.08 57.31 20.03
N ILE A 267 -15.07 56.46 20.33
CA ILE A 267 -16.41 56.90 20.78
C ILE A 267 -17.20 55.70 21.34
N TYR A 268 -17.99 56.02 22.38
CA TYR A 268 -19.07 55.27 23.03
C TYR A 268 -19.96 54.42 22.10
N GLY A 269 -20.41 53.27 22.62
CA GLY A 269 -21.50 52.49 22.04
C GLY A 269 -21.94 51.37 22.97
N SER A 270 -22.61 51.74 24.06
CA SER A 270 -23.41 50.84 24.90
C SER A 270 -24.62 50.32 24.10
N SER A 271 -24.88 49.02 24.16
CA SER A 271 -26.24 48.48 24.19
C SER A 271 -26.20 47.09 24.80
N GLU A 272 -26.74 47.03 26.00
CA GLU A 272 -27.33 45.85 26.61
C GLU A 272 -28.34 45.23 25.63
N ASP A 273 -28.41 43.91 25.57
CA ASP A 273 -29.67 43.22 25.29
C ASP A 273 -29.69 41.91 26.10
N GLU A 274 -30.57 41.95 27.10
CA GLU A 274 -31.11 40.84 27.87
C GLU A 274 -32.01 39.93 27.01
N SER A 275 -32.40 38.82 27.65
CA SER A 275 -33.54 37.94 27.36
C SER A 275 -33.28 36.80 26.38
N ASP A 276 -33.82 35.60 26.53
CA ASP A 276 -34.49 34.87 27.62
C ASP A 276 -34.80 33.47 27.05
N HIS A 277 -35.00 32.48 27.93
CA HIS A 277 -35.71 31.21 27.68
C HIS A 277 -35.07 30.22 26.64
N GLU A 278 -35.04 28.91 26.84
CA GLU A 278 -36.10 27.98 27.23
C GLU A 278 -35.57 26.77 28.01
N LYS A 279 -36.37 26.32 28.97
CA LYS A 279 -36.41 24.94 29.47
C LYS A 279 -37.05 24.05 28.39
N PHE A 280 -36.55 22.83 28.23
CA PHE A 280 -37.39 21.71 27.83
C PHE A 280 -37.09 20.51 28.74
N ASP A 281 -38.19 19.85 29.12
CA ASP A 281 -38.31 18.70 30.03
C ASP A 281 -37.56 17.45 29.58
#